data_AF-A0A9Q5ZDL7-F1
#
_entry.id   AF-A0A9Q5ZDL7-F1
#
_cell.length_a   1.000
_cell.length_b   1.000
_cell.length_c   1.000
_cell.angle_alpha   90.00
_cell.angle_beta   90.00
_cell.angle_gamma   90.00
#
_symmetry.space_group_name_H-M   'P 1'
#
loop_
_entity.id
_entity.type
_entity.pdbx_description
1 polymer ?
#
loop_
_entity_poly.entity_id
_entity_poly.type
_entity_poly.pdbx_seq_one_letter_code
_entity_poly.pdbx_strand_id
1 'polypeptide(L)'
;MKHLSKFLKLDYQKKLLLINTFIVLTLVRLGLWLLSFKTLHQLLLRLSNTKPKCQEKYHVSIDKIIWAVEVSSHYMPGVKCLARALTCQFFMSRHGYTSNLCIGVAKDIQGELKAHAWLENQGQVVIGDVADLSHFSQLASFTKEHI
;
A
#
# COMPACT_ATOMS: atom_id res chain seq x y z
N MET A 1 -8.44 -27.79 16.27
CA MET A 1 -9.25 -26.79 16.99
C MET A 1 -8.44 -26.07 18.08
N LYS A 2 -7.49 -25.18 17.72
CA LYS A 2 -6.69 -24.38 18.69
C LYS A 2 -6.39 -22.95 18.19
N HIS A 3 -7.23 -22.40 17.30
CA HIS A 3 -6.92 -21.14 16.59
C HIS A 3 -7.93 -20.00 16.80
N LEU A 4 -8.87 -20.12 17.75
CA LEU A 4 -9.88 -19.07 18.00
C LEU A 4 -9.59 -18.21 19.24
N SER A 5 -8.77 -18.66 20.19
CA SER A 5 -8.55 -17.93 21.45
C SER A 5 -7.50 -16.79 21.37
N LYS A 6 -6.76 -16.66 20.25
CA LYS A 6 -5.86 -15.52 19.98
C LYS A 6 -6.54 -14.34 19.29
N PHE A 7 -7.81 -14.47 18.87
CA PHE A 7 -8.57 -13.38 18.25
C PHE A 7 -9.20 -12.41 19.26
N LEU A 8 -9.40 -12.82 20.51
CA LEU A 8 -10.00 -11.97 21.55
C LEU A 8 -9.00 -11.12 22.33
N LYS A 9 -7.70 -11.41 22.23
CA LYS A 9 -6.60 -10.50 22.58
C LYS A 9 -6.08 -9.78 21.33
N LEU A 10 -6.97 -9.29 20.47
CA LEU A 10 -6.56 -8.43 19.36
C LEU A 10 -6.10 -7.08 19.92
N ASP A 11 -4.79 -7.04 20.19
CA ASP A 11 -3.93 -5.92 20.46
C ASP A 11 -4.51 -4.58 19.96
N TYR A 12 -4.71 -3.61 20.86
CA TYR A 12 -5.17 -2.25 20.54
C TYR A 12 -4.38 -1.66 19.35
N GLN A 13 -3.11 -2.05 19.24
CA GLN A 13 -2.19 -1.69 18.17
C GLN A 13 -2.62 -2.18 16.78
N LYS A 14 -3.22 -3.38 16.67
CA LYS A 14 -3.74 -3.90 15.39
C LYS A 14 -4.97 -3.13 14.94
N LYS A 15 -5.86 -2.78 15.88
CA LYS A 15 -7.03 -1.95 15.60
C LYS A 15 -6.63 -0.55 15.16
N LEU A 16 -5.65 0.05 15.85
CA LEU A 16 -5.14 1.38 15.49
C LEU A 16 -4.46 1.37 14.12
N LEU A 17 -3.67 0.35 13.79
CA LEU A 17 -3.07 0.19 12.47
C LEU A 17 -4.14 0.10 11.38
N LEU A 18 -5.19 -0.69 11.59
CA LEU A 18 -6.32 -0.80 10.65
C LEU A 18 -7.06 0.52 10.46
N ILE A 19 -7.39 1.22 11.55
CA ILE A 19 -8.07 2.52 11.49
C ILE A 19 -7.21 3.54 10.75
N ASN A 20 -5.91 3.63 11.10
CA ASN A 20 -4.97 4.50 10.40
C ASN A 20 -4.88 4.15 8.91
N THR A 21 -4.83 2.85 8.60
CA THR A 21 -4.75 2.38 7.21
C THR A 21 -6.01 2.75 6.45
N PHE A 22 -7.18 2.60 7.06
CA PHE A 22 -8.45 2.99 6.47
C PHE A 22 -8.54 4.50 6.21
N ILE A 23 -8.09 5.32 7.17
CA ILE A 23 -8.05 6.79 7.01
C ILE A 23 -7.11 7.17 5.87
N VAL A 24 -5.86 6.67 5.88
CA VAL A 24 -4.88 6.98 4.84
C VAL A 24 -5.38 6.52 3.48
N LEU A 25 -5.94 5.30 3.37
CA LEU A 25 -6.50 4.80 2.13
C LEU A 25 -7.65 5.67 1.61
N THR A 26 -8.51 6.16 2.50
CA THR A 26 -9.57 7.12 2.16
C THR A 26 -8.97 8.41 1.62
N LEU A 27 -7.99 8.97 2.32
CA LEU A 27 -7.33 10.22 1.92
C LEU A 27 -6.59 10.07 0.59
N VAL A 28 -5.91 8.94 0.35
CA VAL A 28 -5.25 8.63 -0.93
C VAL A 28 -6.29 8.51 -2.03
N ARG A 29 -7.41 7.82 -1.79
CA ARG A 29 -8.51 7.69 -2.76
C ARG A 29 -9.09 9.06 -3.13
N LEU A 30 -9.38 9.90 -2.13
CA LEU A 30 -9.87 11.26 -2.35
C LEU A 30 -8.82 12.13 -3.04
N GLY A 31 -7.56 12.02 -2.63
CA GLY A 31 -6.44 12.73 -3.24
C GLY A 31 -6.25 12.36 -4.71
N LEU A 32 -6.42 11.09 -5.09
CA LEU A 32 -6.39 10.67 -6.51
C LEU A 32 -7.57 11.21 -7.32
N TRP A 33 -8.66 11.60 -6.67
CA TRP A 33 -9.82 12.18 -7.33
C TRP A 33 -9.75 13.71 -7.42
N LEU A 34 -9.18 14.36 -6.40
CA LEU A 34 -9.11 15.82 -6.26
C LEU A 34 -7.81 16.43 -6.79
N LEU A 35 -6.70 15.67 -6.78
CA LEU A 35 -5.36 16.17 -7.09
C LEU A 35 -4.71 15.36 -8.21
N SER A 36 -3.70 15.96 -8.84
CA SER A 36 -2.81 15.24 -9.76
C SER A 36 -1.98 14.19 -9.01
N PHE A 37 -1.73 13.04 -9.65
CA PHE A 37 -0.93 11.94 -9.10
C PHE A 37 0.42 12.42 -8.53
N LYS A 38 1.14 13.29 -9.27
CA LYS A 38 2.44 13.82 -8.84
C LYS A 38 2.36 14.58 -7.51
N THR A 39 1.36 15.44 -7.36
CA THR A 39 1.17 16.25 -6.14
C THR A 39 0.83 15.36 -4.95
N LEU A 40 -0.08 14.40 -5.13
CA LEU A 40 -0.44 13.45 -4.08
C LEU A 40 0.77 12.61 -3.68
N HIS A 41 1.50 12.08 -4.65
CA HIS A 41 2.68 11.26 -4.40
C HIS A 41 3.74 12.04 -3.61
N GLN A 42 4.08 13.25 -4.04
CA GLN A 42 5.02 14.11 -3.29
C GLN A 42 4.55 14.43 -1.87
N LEU A 43 3.25 14.67 -1.66
CA LEU A 43 2.69 14.90 -0.34
C LEU A 43 2.84 13.67 0.56
N LEU A 44 2.49 12.49 0.06
CA LEU A 44 2.66 11.22 0.78
C LEU A 44 4.13 10.97 1.12
N LEU A 45 5.04 11.27 0.18
CA LEU A 45 6.47 11.12 0.41
C LEU A 45 6.97 12.03 1.54
N ARG A 46 6.50 13.28 1.59
CA ARG A 46 6.84 14.23 2.66
C ARG A 46 6.28 13.77 4.01
N LEU A 47 5.01 13.37 4.05
CA LEU A 47 4.33 12.96 5.27
C LEU A 47 4.93 11.69 5.89
N SER A 48 5.37 10.73 5.07
CA SER A 48 5.95 9.50 5.61
C SER A 48 7.34 9.75 6.23
N ASN A 49 8.07 10.77 5.77
CA ASN A 49 9.39 11.14 6.33
C ASN A 49 9.27 11.79 7.71
N THR A 50 8.15 12.45 8.00
CA THR A 50 7.86 13.04 9.33
C THR A 50 7.48 11.95 10.31
N LYS A 51 8.41 11.07 10.70
CA LYS A 51 8.18 10.01 11.70
C LYS A 51 7.78 10.65 13.04
N PRO A 52 6.66 10.27 13.69
CA PRO A 52 6.35 10.75 15.02
C PRO A 52 7.25 10.00 16.00
N LYS A 53 7.94 10.71 16.89
CA LYS A 53 8.83 10.14 17.92
C LYS A 53 8.22 8.98 18.72
N CYS A 54 6.89 8.90 18.83
CA CYS A 54 6.19 7.83 19.52
C CYS A 54 6.21 6.47 18.79
N GLN A 55 6.50 6.43 17.48
CA GLN A 55 6.53 5.19 16.69
C GLN A 55 7.87 4.44 16.74
N GLU A 56 8.95 5.03 17.26
CA GLU A 56 10.25 4.35 17.39
C GLU A 56 10.21 3.08 18.25
N LYS A 57 9.26 3.02 19.19
CA LYS A 57 9.13 1.86 20.10
C LYS A 57 8.38 0.66 19.49
N TYR A 58 7.75 0.80 18.31
CA TYR A 58 6.92 -0.27 17.74
C TYR A 58 7.31 -0.61 16.30
N HIS A 59 8.02 -1.71 16.16
CA HIS A 59 8.40 -2.27 14.86
C HIS A 59 7.20 -3.02 14.25
N VAL A 60 6.54 -2.40 13.27
CA VAL A 60 5.50 -3.05 12.46
C VAL A 60 6.19 -3.84 11.35
N SER A 61 5.91 -5.13 11.22
CA SER A 61 6.41 -5.93 10.10
C SER A 61 5.70 -5.59 8.79
N ILE A 62 6.37 -5.82 7.67
CA ILE A 62 5.81 -5.59 6.32
C ILE A 62 4.50 -6.38 6.14
N ASP A 63 4.44 -7.65 6.58
CA ASP A 63 3.24 -8.47 6.49
C ASP A 63 2.02 -7.86 7.20
N LYS A 64 2.23 -7.17 8.34
CA LYS A 64 1.15 -6.48 9.05
C LYS A 64 0.66 -5.27 8.27
N ILE A 65 1.55 -4.57 7.57
CA ILE A 65 1.21 -3.44 6.71
C ILE A 65 0.39 -3.94 5.52
N ILE A 66 0.88 -4.96 4.80
CA ILE A 66 0.19 -5.57 3.68
C ILE A 66 -1.21 -6.03 4.12
N TRP A 67 -1.28 -6.82 5.19
CA TRP A 67 -2.55 -7.30 5.74
C TRP A 67 -3.50 -6.16 6.07
N ALA A 68 -3.03 -5.09 6.72
CA ALA A 68 -3.88 -3.96 7.07
C ALA A 68 -4.44 -3.27 5.81
N VAL A 69 -3.61 -3.08 4.78
CA VAL A 69 -4.03 -2.46 3.51
C VAL A 69 -5.01 -3.36 2.78
N GLU A 70 -4.79 -4.67 2.73
CA GLU A 70 -5.71 -5.62 2.08
C GLU A 70 -7.05 -5.73 2.79
N VAL A 71 -7.05 -5.76 4.12
CA VAL A 71 -8.28 -5.77 4.92
C VAL A 71 -9.04 -4.47 4.73
N SER A 72 -8.40 -3.30 4.89
CA SER A 72 -9.06 -2.01 4.58
C SER A 72 -9.53 -1.93 3.12
N SER A 73 -8.72 -2.54 2.23
CA SER A 73 -9.00 -2.96 0.85
C SER A 73 -10.43 -3.43 0.63
N HIS A 74 -10.67 -4.56 1.26
CA HIS A 74 -11.85 -5.38 1.12
C HIS A 74 -13.12 -4.66 1.60
N TYR A 75 -13.02 -3.83 2.63
CA TYR A 75 -14.15 -3.06 3.16
C TYR A 75 -14.46 -1.78 2.38
N MET A 76 -13.65 -1.42 1.37
CA MET A 76 -13.86 -0.24 0.56
C MET A 76 -14.13 -0.60 -0.91
N PRO A 77 -15.40 -0.66 -1.34
CA PRO A 77 -15.73 -0.97 -2.73
C PRO A 77 -15.15 0.08 -3.69
N GLY A 78 -14.57 -0.40 -4.80
CA GLY A 78 -14.03 0.45 -5.87
C GLY A 78 -12.67 1.10 -5.56
N VAL A 79 -11.92 0.63 -4.57
CA VAL A 79 -10.54 1.08 -4.35
C VAL A 79 -9.65 0.62 -5.50
N LYS A 80 -9.00 1.58 -6.15
CA LYS A 80 -8.06 1.35 -7.25
C LYS A 80 -6.77 0.67 -6.74
N CYS A 81 -6.18 -0.20 -7.55
CA CYS A 81 -4.87 -0.83 -7.28
C CYS A 81 -3.80 0.22 -6.92
N LEU A 82 -3.78 1.36 -7.63
CA LEU A 82 -2.88 2.47 -7.34
C LEU A 82 -3.05 3.05 -5.93
N ALA A 83 -4.29 3.17 -5.44
CA ALA A 83 -4.53 3.68 -4.08
C ALA A 83 -4.01 2.69 -3.02
N ARG A 84 -4.14 1.39 -3.26
CA ARG A 84 -3.62 0.33 -2.38
C ARG A 84 -2.10 0.39 -2.32
N ALA A 85 -1.45 0.43 -3.49
CA ALA A 85 0.00 0.44 -3.61
C ALA A 85 0.62 1.71 -3.00
N LEU A 86 0.01 2.90 -3.24
CA LEU A 86 0.42 4.16 -2.60
C LEU A 86 0.28 4.13 -1.07
N THR A 87 -0.84 3.60 -0.58
CA THR A 87 -1.09 3.48 0.87
C THR A 87 -0.05 2.55 1.50
N CYS A 88 0.22 1.41 0.88
CA CYS A 88 1.25 0.48 1.34
C CYS A 88 2.65 1.13 1.32
N GLN A 89 3.02 1.81 0.23
CA GLN A 89 4.29 2.55 0.12
C GLN A 89 4.45 3.59 1.24
N PHE A 90 3.37 4.32 1.56
CA PHE A 90 3.36 5.30 2.64
C PHE A 90 3.67 4.67 4.00
N PHE A 91 3.01 3.56 4.35
CA PHE A 91 3.26 2.88 5.62
C PHE A 91 4.63 2.21 5.66
N MET A 92 5.05 1.54 4.57
CA MET A 92 6.38 0.94 4.49
C MET A 92 7.47 1.98 4.71
N SER A 93 7.39 3.11 4.02
CA SER A 93 8.31 4.24 4.20
C SER A 93 8.31 4.78 5.62
N ARG A 94 7.12 4.95 6.22
CA ARG A 94 6.98 5.45 7.58
C ARG A 94 7.62 4.53 8.62
N HIS A 95 7.63 3.23 8.35
CA HIS A 95 8.26 2.21 9.18
C HIS A 95 9.73 1.92 8.80
N GLY A 96 10.31 2.65 7.84
CA GLY A 96 11.72 2.52 7.45
C GLY A 96 12.01 1.42 6.43
N TYR A 97 10.99 0.85 5.81
CA TYR A 97 11.15 -0.09 4.70
C TYR A 97 11.26 0.65 3.38
N THR A 98 12.18 0.19 2.53
CA THR A 98 12.26 0.62 1.14
C THR A 98 11.17 -0.07 0.33
N SER A 99 10.64 0.61 -0.67
CA SER A 99 9.65 0.02 -1.57
C SER A 99 9.59 0.77 -2.89
N ASN A 100 9.29 0.05 -3.96
CA ASN A 100 9.19 0.58 -5.31
C ASN A 100 7.76 0.43 -5.81
N LEU A 101 7.11 1.56 -6.11
CA LEU A 101 5.77 1.58 -6.68
C LEU A 101 5.89 1.43 -8.20
N CYS A 102 5.39 0.33 -8.72
CA CYS A 102 5.43 0.02 -10.14
C CYS A 102 4.04 0.20 -10.74
N ILE A 103 3.98 0.84 -11.91
CA ILE A 103 2.76 1.01 -12.71
C ILE A 103 3.04 0.41 -14.07
N GLY A 104 2.20 -0.54 -14.47
CA GLY A 104 2.30 -1.22 -15.76
C GLY A 104 0.99 -1.24 -16.50
N VAL A 105 1.07 -1.58 -17.79
CA VAL A 105 -0.09 -1.83 -18.63
C VAL A 105 0.04 -3.19 -19.30
N ALA A 106 -1.08 -3.88 -19.44
CA ALA A 106 -1.20 -5.10 -20.23
C ALA A 106 -2.35 -4.92 -21.22
N LYS A 107 -2.28 -5.61 -22.35
CA LYS A 107 -3.46 -5.83 -23.19
C LYS A 107 -4.11 -7.12 -22.74
N ASP A 108 -5.42 -7.10 -22.54
CA ASP A 108 -6.13 -8.34 -22.25
C ASP A 108 -6.39 -9.15 -23.52
N ILE A 109 -7.04 -10.30 -23.34
CA ILE A 109 -7.37 -11.26 -24.41
C ILE A 109 -8.26 -10.63 -25.49
N GLN A 110 -8.99 -9.56 -25.16
CA GLN A 110 -9.85 -8.81 -26.08
C GLN A 110 -9.11 -7.61 -26.72
N GLY A 111 -7.85 -7.38 -26.35
CA GLY A 111 -7.03 -6.27 -26.85
C GLY A 111 -7.20 -4.97 -26.06
N GLU A 112 -8.00 -4.96 -25.00
CA GLU A 112 -8.24 -3.78 -24.16
C GLU A 112 -7.05 -3.49 -23.26
N LEU A 113 -6.64 -2.22 -23.18
CA LEU A 113 -5.54 -1.79 -22.33
C LEU A 113 -5.99 -1.74 -20.86
N LYS A 114 -5.36 -2.57 -20.04
CA LYS A 114 -5.53 -2.59 -18.58
C LYS A 114 -4.32 -1.99 -17.90
N ALA A 115 -4.55 -0.97 -17.09
CA ALA A 115 -3.52 -0.41 -16.20
C ALA A 115 -3.58 -1.12 -14.84
N HIS A 116 -2.41 -1.45 -14.30
CA HIS A 116 -2.27 -2.03 -12.97
C HIS A 116 -1.11 -1.40 -12.22
N ALA A 117 -1.20 -1.43 -10.89
CA ALA A 117 -0.16 -0.91 -10.02
C ALA A 117 0.13 -1.93 -8.93
N TRP A 118 1.41 -2.21 -8.72
CA TRP A 118 1.92 -3.11 -7.69
C TRP A 118 3.04 -2.43 -6.91
N LEU A 119 3.33 -2.93 -5.72
CA LEU A 119 4.45 -2.46 -4.90
C LEU A 119 5.45 -3.59 -4.76
N GLU A 120 6.71 -3.27 -4.94
CA GLU A 120 7.82 -4.18 -4.72
C GLU A 120 8.63 -3.76 -3.51
N ASN A 121 9.18 -4.74 -2.81
CA ASN A 121 10.18 -4.53 -1.78
C ASN A 121 11.31 -5.55 -2.02
N GLN A 122 12.54 -5.05 -2.15
CA GLN A 122 13.72 -5.89 -2.43
C GLN A 122 13.53 -6.84 -3.63
N GLY A 123 12.86 -6.36 -4.69
CA GLY A 123 12.60 -7.14 -5.91
C GLY A 123 11.46 -8.16 -5.81
N GLN A 124 10.73 -8.20 -4.69
CA GLN A 124 9.54 -9.06 -4.54
C GLN A 124 8.27 -8.23 -4.53
N VAL A 125 7.24 -8.67 -5.26
CA VAL A 125 5.92 -8.03 -5.23
C VAL A 125 5.27 -8.29 -3.87
N VAL A 126 4.96 -7.22 -3.15
CA VAL A 126 4.36 -7.27 -1.80
C VAL A 126 2.89 -6.86 -1.77
N ILE A 127 2.43 -6.08 -2.76
CA ILE A 127 1.00 -5.76 -2.90
C ILE A 127 0.63 -5.63 -4.37
N GLY A 128 -0.61 -6.01 -4.68
CA GLY A 128 -1.10 -5.96 -6.06
C GLY A 128 -0.56 -7.11 -6.90
N ASP A 129 -0.18 -8.23 -6.28
CA ASP A 129 0.10 -9.44 -7.05
C ASP A 129 -1.17 -9.95 -7.73
N VAL A 130 -1.10 -10.13 -9.05
CA VAL A 130 -2.20 -10.63 -9.89
C VAL A 130 -1.63 -11.75 -10.77
N ALA A 131 -2.42 -12.79 -11.05
CA ALA A 131 -1.94 -13.99 -11.73
C ALA A 131 -1.19 -13.73 -13.05
N ASP A 132 -1.53 -12.64 -13.75
CA ASP A 132 -0.94 -12.25 -15.04
C ASP A 132 0.09 -11.10 -14.93
N LEU A 133 0.73 -10.89 -13.78
CA LEU A 133 1.65 -9.77 -13.58
C LEU A 133 2.82 -9.77 -14.60
N SER A 134 3.23 -10.94 -15.07
CA SER A 134 4.25 -11.12 -16.12
C SER A 134 3.88 -10.54 -17.49
N HIS A 135 2.58 -10.32 -17.75
CA HIS A 135 2.10 -9.74 -19.01
C HIS A 135 2.02 -8.20 -18.96
N PHE A 136 2.23 -7.59 -17.79
CA PHE A 136 2.27 -6.15 -17.65
C PHE A 136 3.65 -5.61 -18.04
N SER A 137 3.66 -4.73 -19.02
CA SER A 137 4.84 -3.92 -19.34
C SER A 137 4.91 -2.74 -18.37
N GLN A 138 5.99 -2.66 -17.59
CA GLN A 138 6.21 -1.55 -16.67
C GLN A 138 6.40 -0.25 -17.45
N LEU A 139 5.57 0.75 -17.15
CA LEU A 139 5.66 2.08 -17.76
C LEU A 139 6.42 3.06 -16.85
N ALA A 140 6.23 2.94 -15.54
CA ALA A 140 6.86 3.82 -14.57
C ALA A 140 7.10 3.09 -13.25
N SER A 141 8.22 3.42 -12.60
CA SER A 141 8.54 2.98 -11.25
C SER A 141 8.94 4.17 -10.40
N PHE A 142 8.43 4.21 -9.17
CA PHE A 142 8.70 5.25 -8.20
C PHE A 142 9.31 4.62 -6.95
N THR A 143 10.64 4.55 -6.94
CA THR A 143 11.41 4.03 -5.81
C THR A 143 11.36 5.02 -4.66
N LYS A 144 11.15 4.49 -3.45
CA LYS A 144 11.40 5.24 -2.23
C LYS A 144 12.44 4.54 -1.37
N GLU A 145 13.56 5.24 -1.23
CA GLU A 145 14.66 4.88 -0.34
C GLU A 145 14.49 5.58 1.02
N HIS A 146 14.95 4.93 2.08
CA HIS A 146 15.04 5.54 3.40
C HIS A 146 16.39 6.26 3.47
N ILE A 147 16.35 7.60 3.54
CA ILE A 147 17.51 8.46 3.84
C ILE A 147 17.59 8.64 5.36
#